data_AF-A0A150N3X9-F1
#
_entry.id   AF-A0A150N3X9-F1
#
_cell.length_a   1.000
_cell.length_b   1.000
_cell.length_c   1.000
_cell.angle_alpha   90.00
_cell.angle_beta   90.00
_cell.angle_gamma   90.00
#
_symmetry.space_group_name_H-M   'P 1'
#
loop_
_entity.id
_entity.type
_entity.pdbx_description
1 polymer ?
#
loop_
_entity_poly.entity_id
_entity_poly.type
_entity_poly.pdbx_seq_one_letter_code
_entity_poly.pdbx_strand_id
1 'polypeptide(L)'
;MLAAALFILFFPTSSFAHPGTLDELGGHFRNSDCVYLLHEPTALAMQAKNKAELVQLVKKYNSNAKCTRQLTVDKIDLEGHTLGGVPATKSSSSATLRLGKKYPATLVECIDGDTAKFIVNGREYTTRFLFIDTPESTIEVEPYGKEASRFTCSLLKQGNITLETDGSTLFDKYHRLLAWVWVGDKLLQEEVTKAGLVEDFYDYGDYKYEGRIRDAMAEAKRNGAGMYGRSSAQKPDSSRQQQTAEEKTESKKTTPAPNSPAQENEAQHDDQQKQHDAESDKTNSFLYLLIGAVAIIIIYAFARK
;
A
#
# COMPACT_ATOMS: atom_id res chain seq x y z
N MET A 1 -35.55 49.10 2.73
CA MET A 1 -34.67 48.29 3.59
C MET A 1 -34.83 46.83 3.21
N LEU A 2 -33.88 46.24 2.49
CA LEU A 2 -33.77 44.78 2.35
C LEU A 2 -32.29 44.45 2.59
N ALA A 3 -32.05 43.64 3.62
CA ALA A 3 -30.73 43.30 4.13
C ALA A 3 -30.07 42.23 3.24
N ALA A 4 -28.83 42.48 2.82
CA ALA A 4 -27.99 41.49 2.16
C ALA A 4 -27.26 40.67 3.23
N ALA A 5 -27.57 39.37 3.31
CA ALA A 5 -26.85 38.42 4.14
C ALA A 5 -25.54 38.01 3.43
N LEU A 6 -24.41 38.46 3.97
CA LEU A 6 -23.08 38.10 3.49
C LEU A 6 -22.66 36.76 4.14
N PHE A 7 -22.77 35.67 3.38
CA PHE A 7 -22.32 34.34 3.79
C PHE A 7 -20.79 34.27 3.65
N ILE A 8 -20.07 34.38 4.76
CA ILE A 8 -18.60 34.21 4.80
C ILE A 8 -18.32 32.71 4.90
N LEU A 9 -17.95 32.11 3.77
CA LEU A 9 -17.43 30.74 3.72
C LEU A 9 -16.00 30.74 4.26
N PHE A 10 -15.82 30.20 5.47
CA PHE A 10 -14.51 29.83 6.00
C PHE A 10 -14.04 28.54 5.30
N PHE A 11 -13.10 28.67 4.36
CA PHE A 11 -12.34 27.54 3.85
C PHE A 11 -11.21 27.20 4.84
N PRO A 12 -11.07 25.96 5.32
CA PRO A 12 -9.87 25.53 6.00
C PRO A 12 -8.72 25.48 4.99
N THR A 13 -7.77 26.42 5.10
CA THR A 13 -6.53 26.42 4.32
C THR A 13 -5.63 25.28 4.81
N SER A 14 -5.79 24.09 4.23
CA SER A 14 -4.76 23.05 4.31
C SER A 14 -3.67 23.38 3.30
N SER A 15 -2.73 24.23 3.72
CA SER A 15 -1.51 24.54 2.96
C SER A 15 -0.51 23.39 3.08
N PHE A 16 -0.73 22.28 2.37
CA PHE A 16 0.37 21.39 2.01
C PHE A 16 1.04 21.96 0.75
N ALA A 17 1.88 22.95 0.97
CA ALA A 17 2.63 23.66 -0.06
C ALA A 17 4.00 23.00 -0.28
N HIS A 18 4.12 22.11 -1.26
CA HIS A 18 5.40 21.79 -1.92
C HIS A 18 5.08 21.44 -3.38
N PRO A 19 5.60 22.17 -4.38
CA PRO A 19 7.04 22.24 -4.59
C PRO A 19 7.55 23.67 -4.84
N GLY A 20 8.49 24.11 -4.02
CA GLY A 20 9.41 25.16 -4.48
C GLY A 20 10.27 24.59 -5.61
N THR A 21 10.49 25.35 -6.66
CA THR A 21 11.51 25.04 -7.66
C THR A 21 12.87 24.83 -6.98
N LEU A 22 13.59 23.76 -7.32
CA LEU A 22 14.96 23.55 -6.85
C LEU A 22 15.86 24.68 -7.34
N ASP A 23 16.80 25.11 -6.50
CA ASP A 23 17.84 26.06 -6.89
C ASP A 23 18.99 25.37 -7.66
N GLU A 24 20.02 26.13 -8.03
CA GLU A 24 21.19 25.63 -8.77
C GLU A 24 22.02 24.59 -8.01
N LEU A 25 21.80 24.46 -6.69
CA LEU A 25 22.44 23.46 -5.85
C LEU A 25 21.62 22.17 -5.76
N GLY A 26 20.37 22.20 -6.24
CA GLY A 26 19.44 21.06 -6.23
C GLY A 26 18.66 20.93 -4.92
N GLY A 27 18.50 22.04 -4.19
CA GLY A 27 17.71 22.09 -2.97
C GLY A 27 16.70 23.23 -2.95
N HIS A 28 15.91 23.31 -1.90
CA HIS A 28 15.01 24.44 -1.67
C HIS A 28 14.79 24.71 -0.18
N PHE A 29 14.33 25.93 0.15
CA PHE A 29 13.89 26.24 1.51
C PHE A 29 12.47 25.78 1.74
N ARG A 30 12.25 25.08 2.85
CA ARG A 30 10.91 24.87 3.39
C ARG A 30 10.34 26.18 3.93
N ASN A 31 9.14 26.53 3.47
CA ASN A 31 8.53 27.84 3.74
C ASN A 31 8.22 28.09 5.23
N SER A 32 7.94 27.04 6.01
CA SER A 32 7.52 27.15 7.40
C SER A 32 8.65 27.56 8.35
N ASP A 33 9.86 27.06 8.14
CA ASP A 33 10.94 27.14 9.13
C ASP A 33 12.34 27.43 8.56
N CYS A 34 12.42 27.73 7.26
CA CYS A 34 13.65 28.03 6.54
C CYS A 34 14.72 26.93 6.66
N VAL A 35 14.32 25.66 6.87
CA VAL A 35 15.23 24.54 6.68
C VAL A 35 15.48 24.38 5.18
N TYR A 36 16.74 24.29 4.80
CA TYR A 36 17.15 24.03 3.43
C TYR A 36 17.26 22.52 3.20
N LEU A 37 16.44 21.99 2.29
CA LEU A 37 16.36 20.58 1.95
C LEU A 37 17.12 20.35 0.65
N LEU A 38 18.22 19.58 0.70
CA LEU A 38 19.02 19.27 -0.47
C LEU A 38 18.56 17.94 -1.10
N HIS A 39 17.68 17.99 -2.10
CA HIS A 39 17.10 16.79 -2.71
C HIS A 39 18.00 16.16 -3.77
N GLU A 40 18.59 16.98 -4.63
CA GLU A 40 19.33 16.54 -5.81
C GLU A 40 20.68 17.27 -5.93
N PRO A 41 21.67 16.99 -5.05
CA PRO A 41 22.95 17.72 -5.02
C PRO A 41 23.58 17.83 -6.41
N THR A 42 23.69 19.05 -6.91
CA THR A 42 24.36 19.31 -8.19
C THR A 42 25.88 19.25 -8.03
N ALA A 43 26.61 19.23 -9.15
CA ALA A 43 28.06 19.34 -9.11
C ALA A 43 28.55 20.60 -8.37
N LEU A 44 27.74 21.66 -8.33
CA LEU A 44 28.02 22.88 -7.59
C LEU A 44 27.88 22.66 -6.08
N ALA A 45 26.79 22.01 -5.63
CA ALA A 45 26.59 21.66 -4.22
C ALA A 45 27.67 20.72 -3.70
N MET A 46 28.11 19.77 -4.53
CA MET A 46 29.14 18.77 -4.19
C MET A 46 30.54 19.36 -4.02
N GLN A 47 30.77 20.64 -4.39
CA GLN A 47 32.02 21.35 -4.07
C GLN A 47 32.17 21.59 -2.57
N ALA A 48 31.05 21.72 -1.85
CA ALA A 48 31.09 21.81 -0.40
C ALA A 48 31.51 20.46 0.19
N LYS A 49 32.51 20.47 1.06
CA LYS A 49 33.00 19.28 1.78
C LYS A 49 32.22 19.00 3.05
N ASN A 50 31.48 19.98 3.54
CA ASN A 50 30.75 19.92 4.80
C ASN A 50 29.58 20.91 4.76
N LYS A 51 28.65 20.79 5.71
CA LYS A 51 27.45 21.63 5.78
C LYS A 51 27.79 23.13 5.90
N ALA A 52 28.91 23.49 6.55
CA ALA A 52 29.29 24.90 6.68
C ALA A 52 29.69 25.54 5.33
N GLU A 53 30.40 24.79 4.49
CA GLU A 53 30.67 25.20 3.11
C GLU A 53 29.39 25.24 2.26
N LEU A 54 28.48 24.28 2.44
CA LEU A 54 27.21 24.27 1.75
C LEU A 54 26.35 25.50 2.11
N VAL A 55 26.35 25.92 3.37
CA VAL A 55 25.67 27.17 3.79
C VAL A 55 26.18 28.37 3.00
N GLN A 56 27.48 28.46 2.69
CA GLN A 56 28.03 29.55 1.89
C GLN A 56 27.53 29.49 0.43
N LEU A 57 27.46 28.29 -0.14
CA LEU A 57 26.90 28.09 -1.47
C LEU A 57 25.42 28.47 -1.50
N VAL A 58 24.61 28.02 -0.54
CA VAL A 58 23.18 28.34 -0.47
C VAL A 58 22.98 29.85 -0.34
N LYS A 59 23.75 30.53 0.51
CA LYS A 59 23.70 32.00 0.64
C LYS A 59 24.06 32.73 -0.66
N LYS A 60 24.88 32.12 -1.51
CA LYS A 60 25.34 32.69 -2.77
C LYS A 60 24.38 32.43 -3.93
N TYR A 61 23.83 31.22 -4.03
CA TYR A 61 23.09 30.76 -5.21
C TYR A 61 21.58 30.67 -5.01
N ASN A 62 21.08 30.82 -3.78
CA ASN A 62 19.65 30.83 -3.51
C ASN A 62 19.12 32.26 -3.31
N SER A 63 18.09 32.64 -4.09
CA SER A 63 17.53 33.99 -4.11
C SER A 63 16.58 34.31 -2.93
N ASN A 64 16.29 33.36 -2.04
CA ASN A 64 15.41 33.58 -0.89
C ASN A 64 16.13 34.34 0.23
N ALA A 65 16.20 35.67 0.10
CA ALA A 65 16.88 36.55 1.05
C ALA A 65 16.38 36.44 2.50
N LYS A 66 15.11 36.04 2.71
CA LYS A 66 14.55 35.85 4.05
C LYS A 66 15.26 34.69 4.76
N CYS A 67 15.33 33.53 4.11
CA CYS A 67 15.91 32.34 4.72
C CYS A 67 17.44 32.33 4.68
N THR A 68 18.07 32.83 3.61
CA THR A 68 19.54 32.82 3.50
C THR A 68 20.22 33.68 4.58
N ARG A 69 19.58 34.77 5.04
CA ARG A 69 20.14 35.63 6.10
C ARG A 69 20.34 34.91 7.43
N GLN A 70 19.43 33.99 7.78
CA GLN A 70 19.44 33.28 9.06
C GLN A 70 19.94 31.84 8.94
N LEU A 71 20.39 31.42 7.75
CA LEU A 71 20.82 30.05 7.50
C LEU A 71 22.09 29.71 8.29
N THR A 72 21.98 28.66 9.09
CA THR A 72 23.02 28.02 9.90
C THR A 72 23.13 26.53 9.56
N VAL A 73 24.17 25.87 10.07
CA VAL A 73 24.49 24.46 9.76
C VAL A 73 23.39 23.49 10.20
N ASP A 74 22.73 23.77 11.31
CA ASP A 74 21.60 23.00 11.86
C ASP A 74 20.32 23.12 11.02
N LYS A 75 20.24 24.14 10.16
CA LYS A 75 19.13 24.39 9.23
C LYS A 75 19.37 23.81 7.83
N ILE A 76 20.36 22.92 7.69
CA ILE A 76 20.64 22.15 6.48
C ILE A 76 20.20 20.70 6.69
N ASP A 77 19.21 20.26 5.92
CA ASP A 77 18.91 18.84 5.74
C ASP A 77 19.56 18.35 4.44
N LEU A 78 20.31 17.26 4.54
CA LEU A 78 20.95 16.64 3.39
C LEU A 78 20.09 15.54 2.78
N GLU A 79 18.94 15.19 3.37
CA GLU A 79 18.04 14.16 2.84
C GLU A 79 18.77 12.84 2.52
N GLY A 80 19.79 12.50 3.33
CA GLY A 80 20.62 11.31 3.16
C GLY A 80 21.84 11.44 2.24
N HIS A 81 22.14 12.61 1.67
CA HIS A 81 23.32 12.83 0.82
C HIS A 81 24.60 13.14 1.62
N THR A 82 25.76 12.77 1.07
CA THR A 82 27.09 13.08 1.62
C THR A 82 27.79 14.18 0.82
N LEU A 83 28.37 15.17 1.51
CA LEU A 83 29.10 16.29 0.91
C LEU A 83 30.58 15.94 0.65
N GLY A 84 31.23 16.65 -0.30
CA GLY A 84 32.67 16.52 -0.58
C GLY A 84 33.08 15.42 -1.55
N GLY A 85 32.14 14.84 -2.29
CA GLY A 85 32.45 13.88 -3.36
C GLY A 85 32.83 14.56 -4.67
N VAL A 86 33.89 14.08 -5.33
CA VAL A 86 34.16 14.40 -6.74
C VAL A 86 32.91 14.01 -7.56
N PRO A 87 32.44 14.83 -8.53
CA PRO A 87 31.35 14.43 -9.40
C PRO A 87 31.73 13.15 -10.11
N ALA A 88 31.06 12.05 -9.75
CA ALA A 88 31.30 10.72 -10.28
C ALA A 88 31.18 10.76 -11.82
N THR A 89 32.32 10.80 -12.50
CA THR A 89 32.40 10.71 -13.95
C THR A 89 33.15 9.43 -14.33
N LYS A 90 32.34 8.36 -14.37
CA LYS A 90 32.33 7.18 -15.25
C LYS A 90 33.48 6.17 -15.24
N SER A 91 33.18 4.98 -14.70
CA SER A 91 32.90 3.75 -15.48
C SER A 91 32.66 2.59 -14.49
N SER A 92 31.44 2.33 -14.03
CA SER A 92 30.42 1.52 -14.70
C SER A 92 29.04 1.91 -14.19
N SER A 93 28.07 1.94 -15.08
CA SER A 93 26.79 2.65 -14.99
C SER A 93 25.94 2.38 -13.73
N SER A 94 25.88 3.33 -12.79
CA SER A 94 24.62 3.61 -12.10
C SER A 94 23.72 4.30 -13.13
N ALA A 95 23.04 3.51 -13.96
CA ALA A 95 22.11 4.04 -14.95
C ALA A 95 21.06 4.87 -14.20
N THR A 96 20.96 6.16 -14.50
CA THR A 96 19.85 6.98 -14.04
C THR A 96 18.55 6.27 -14.42
N LEU A 97 17.64 6.11 -13.46
CA LEU A 97 16.33 5.53 -13.75
C LEU A 97 15.66 6.38 -14.84
N ARG A 98 15.12 5.69 -15.82
CA ARG A 98 14.32 6.23 -16.92
C ARG A 98 12.95 5.63 -16.84
N LEU A 99 11.95 6.44 -17.15
CA LEU A 99 10.53 6.07 -17.19
C LEU A 99 10.27 5.01 -18.27
N GLY A 100 9.34 4.09 -18.01
CA GLY A 100 8.97 3.03 -18.96
C GLY A 100 10.05 1.96 -19.14
N LYS A 101 10.95 1.78 -18.16
CA LYS A 101 12.06 0.83 -18.24
C LYS A 101 12.06 -0.14 -17.08
N LYS A 102 12.63 -1.32 -17.34
CA LYS A 102 12.81 -2.41 -16.39
C LYS A 102 14.21 -2.40 -15.79
N TYR A 103 14.29 -2.62 -14.49
CA TYR A 103 15.54 -2.70 -13.75
C TYR A 103 15.54 -3.92 -12.83
N PRO A 104 16.64 -4.69 -12.81
CA PRO A 104 16.81 -5.72 -11.80
C PRO A 104 16.88 -5.06 -10.42
N ALA A 105 16.27 -5.69 -9.43
CA ALA A 105 16.19 -5.15 -8.09
C ALA A 105 16.47 -6.22 -7.03
N THR A 106 17.04 -5.79 -5.91
CA THR A 106 17.25 -6.64 -4.72
C THR A 106 16.39 -6.11 -3.59
N LEU A 107 15.56 -6.97 -2.99
CA LEU A 107 14.77 -6.62 -1.81
C LEU A 107 15.68 -6.26 -0.63
N VAL A 108 15.43 -5.12 0.01
CA VAL A 108 16.07 -4.70 1.26
C VAL A 108 15.13 -4.93 2.43
N GLU A 109 13.91 -4.41 2.34
CA GLU A 109 12.96 -4.38 3.44
C GLU A 109 11.53 -4.43 2.89
N CYS A 110 10.68 -5.26 3.50
CA CYS A 110 9.23 -5.21 3.27
C CYS A 110 8.63 -4.18 4.24
N ILE A 111 7.86 -3.22 3.74
CA ILE A 111 7.21 -2.19 4.57
C ILE A 111 5.74 -2.55 4.75
N ASP A 112 4.98 -2.58 3.65
CA ASP A 112 3.56 -2.90 3.65
C ASP A 112 3.14 -3.74 2.42
N GLY A 113 1.83 -4.01 2.27
CA GLY A 113 1.26 -4.77 1.17
C GLY A 113 1.55 -4.16 -0.22
N ASP A 114 1.75 -2.85 -0.28
CA ASP A 114 2.00 -2.09 -1.51
C ASP A 114 3.33 -1.29 -1.53
N THR A 115 4.16 -1.46 -0.51
CA THR A 115 5.37 -0.66 -0.33
C THR A 115 6.53 -1.53 0.15
N ALA A 116 7.69 -1.41 -0.50
CA ALA A 116 8.92 -2.08 -0.08
C ALA A 116 10.17 -1.30 -0.50
N LYS A 117 11.31 -1.57 0.12
CA LYS A 117 12.61 -1.00 -0.25
C LYS A 117 13.41 -1.95 -1.12
N PHE A 118 14.01 -1.42 -2.19
CA PHE A 118 14.85 -2.18 -3.10
C PHE A 118 16.15 -1.46 -3.41
N ILE A 119 17.21 -2.23 -3.65
CA ILE A 119 18.41 -1.73 -4.33
C ILE A 119 18.20 -1.86 -5.84
N VAL A 120 18.31 -0.75 -6.56
CA VAL A 120 18.23 -0.64 -8.02
C VAL A 120 19.42 0.17 -8.51
N ASN A 121 20.17 -0.36 -9.49
CA ASN A 121 21.39 0.27 -10.01
C ASN A 121 22.37 0.70 -8.89
N GLY A 122 22.43 -0.06 -7.79
CA GLY A 122 23.32 0.19 -6.66
C GLY A 122 22.83 1.24 -5.65
N ARG A 123 21.61 1.77 -5.79
CA ARG A 123 21.00 2.71 -4.82
C ARG A 123 19.72 2.13 -4.24
N GLU A 124 19.49 2.38 -2.96
CA GLU A 124 18.25 2.01 -2.26
C GLU A 124 17.11 2.99 -2.57
N TYR A 125 15.91 2.45 -2.82
CA TYR A 125 14.68 3.20 -3.06
C TYR A 125 13.52 2.59 -2.29
N THR A 126 12.83 3.38 -1.48
CA THR A 126 11.45 3.08 -1.08
C THR A 126 10.58 3.14 -2.32
N THR A 127 9.85 2.07 -2.60
CA THR A 127 9.08 1.90 -3.83
C THR A 127 7.61 1.71 -3.49
N ARG A 128 6.74 2.55 -4.05
CA ARG A 128 5.28 2.41 -4.01
C ARG A 128 4.83 1.64 -5.24
N PHE A 129 4.09 0.58 -5.00
CA PHE A 129 3.61 -0.29 -6.07
C PHE A 129 2.50 0.42 -6.81
N LEU A 130 2.62 0.48 -8.13
CA LEU A 130 1.64 1.20 -8.93
C LEU A 130 0.23 0.59 -8.79
N PHE A 131 -0.76 1.48 -8.83
CA PHE A 131 -2.17 1.20 -9.06
C PHE A 131 -2.96 0.46 -7.97
N ILE A 132 -2.30 -0.20 -7.01
CA ILE A 132 -3.00 -0.91 -5.92
C ILE A 132 -2.93 -0.12 -4.62
N ASP A 133 -3.93 -0.22 -3.76
CA ASP A 133 -3.89 0.19 -2.36
C ASP A 133 -4.23 -1.01 -1.49
N THR A 134 -3.37 -1.33 -0.52
CA THR A 134 -3.61 -2.41 0.43
C THR A 134 -3.97 -1.83 1.80
N PRO A 135 -4.82 -2.48 2.61
CA PRO A 135 -5.11 -2.00 3.96
C PRO A 135 -3.81 -1.75 4.73
N GLU A 136 -3.74 -0.61 5.40
CA GLU A 136 -2.52 -0.13 6.06
C GLU A 136 -2.15 -1.06 7.22
N SER A 137 -0.85 -1.32 7.38
CA SER A 137 -0.35 -2.23 8.40
C SER A 137 0.71 -1.65 9.32
N THR A 138 1.14 -0.40 9.11
CA THR A 138 2.20 0.23 9.89
C THR A 138 1.69 1.33 10.82
N ILE A 139 1.21 2.45 10.27
CA ILE A 139 0.77 3.62 11.05
C ILE A 139 -0.62 3.38 11.62
N GLU A 140 -1.51 2.86 10.78
CA GLU A 140 -2.79 2.31 11.15
C GLU A 140 -2.73 0.79 10.94
N VAL A 141 -3.46 0.02 11.74
CA VAL A 141 -3.52 -1.43 11.56
C VAL A 141 -4.93 -1.77 11.18
N GLU A 142 -5.17 -1.80 9.88
CA GLU A 142 -6.47 -2.11 9.33
C GLU A 142 -6.66 -3.63 9.21
N PRO A 143 -7.91 -4.12 9.26
CA PRO A 143 -8.20 -5.51 8.95
C PRO A 143 -7.58 -5.90 7.61
N TYR A 144 -6.89 -7.04 7.57
CA TYR A 144 -6.14 -7.55 6.41
C TYR A 144 -4.81 -6.86 6.09
N GLY A 145 -4.41 -5.79 6.79
CA GLY A 145 -3.16 -5.10 6.47
C GLY A 145 -1.92 -5.96 6.75
N LYS A 146 -1.86 -6.65 7.90
CA LYS A 146 -0.76 -7.56 8.21
C LYS A 146 -0.72 -8.77 7.28
N GLU A 147 -1.89 -9.25 6.86
CA GLU A 147 -2.04 -10.32 5.88
C GLU A 147 -1.50 -9.89 4.51
N ALA A 148 -1.87 -8.70 4.03
CA ALA A 148 -1.37 -8.10 2.80
C ALA A 148 0.15 -7.95 2.82
N SER A 149 0.70 -7.32 3.87
CA SER A 149 2.14 -7.14 4.06
C SER A 149 2.90 -8.47 4.08
N ARG A 150 2.42 -9.48 4.83
CA ARG A 150 3.05 -10.82 4.86
C ARG A 150 2.99 -11.52 3.51
N PHE A 151 1.83 -11.48 2.83
CA PHE A 151 1.63 -12.12 1.54
C PHE A 151 2.57 -11.52 0.50
N THR A 152 2.56 -10.20 0.35
CA THR A 152 3.48 -9.44 -0.51
C THR A 152 4.94 -9.79 -0.22
N CYS A 153 5.33 -9.75 1.05
CA CYS A 153 6.71 -10.04 1.45
C CYS A 153 7.11 -11.50 1.14
N SER A 154 6.17 -12.45 1.27
CA SER A 154 6.43 -13.86 0.95
C SER A 154 6.72 -14.08 -0.53
N LEU A 155 6.04 -13.33 -1.43
CA LEU A 155 6.28 -13.37 -2.86
C LEU A 155 7.62 -12.70 -3.20
N LEU A 156 7.88 -11.51 -2.65
CA LEU A 156 9.14 -10.79 -2.88
C LEU A 156 10.38 -11.61 -2.46
N LYS A 157 10.27 -12.37 -1.36
CA LYS A 157 11.34 -13.24 -0.87
C LYS A 157 11.67 -14.43 -1.79
N GLN A 158 10.85 -14.72 -2.79
CA GLN A 158 11.15 -15.73 -3.81
C GLN A 158 12.27 -15.28 -4.77
N GLY A 159 12.60 -13.99 -4.78
CA GLY A 159 13.72 -13.43 -5.53
C GLY A 159 13.38 -13.14 -7.00
N ASN A 160 14.41 -13.00 -7.83
CA ASN A 160 14.30 -12.58 -9.24
C ASN A 160 13.34 -11.39 -9.45
N ILE A 161 13.63 -10.28 -8.77
CA ILE A 161 12.77 -9.10 -8.77
C ILE A 161 13.18 -8.15 -9.90
N THR A 162 12.19 -7.66 -10.64
CA THR A 162 12.35 -6.58 -11.62
C THR A 162 11.36 -5.46 -11.33
N LEU A 163 11.83 -4.22 -11.26
CA LEU A 163 10.99 -3.04 -11.18
C LEU A 163 10.81 -2.43 -12.58
N GLU A 164 9.58 -2.25 -13.01
CA GLU A 164 9.23 -1.54 -14.25
C GLU A 164 8.61 -0.20 -13.91
N THR A 165 9.32 0.89 -14.21
CA THR A 165 8.81 2.25 -14.01
C THR A 165 7.77 2.58 -15.07
N ASP A 166 6.74 3.36 -14.71
CA ASP A 166 5.61 3.67 -15.60
C ASP A 166 4.94 4.99 -15.17
N GLY A 167 4.01 5.50 -15.98
CA GLY A 167 3.30 6.77 -15.75
C GLY A 167 4.06 7.97 -16.31
N SER A 168 3.86 9.15 -15.69
CA SER A 168 4.44 10.43 -16.13
C SER A 168 5.67 10.88 -15.32
N THR A 169 5.84 10.34 -14.10
CA THR A 169 6.95 10.64 -13.20
C THR A 169 7.56 9.36 -12.63
N LEU A 170 8.83 9.42 -12.23
CA LEU A 170 9.49 8.30 -11.56
C LEU A 170 9.12 8.19 -10.08
N PHE A 171 8.77 9.32 -9.46
CA PHE A 171 8.56 9.42 -8.03
C PHE A 171 7.21 10.09 -7.73
N ASP A 172 6.62 9.69 -6.61
CA ASP A 172 5.49 10.40 -6.04
C ASP A 172 5.94 11.62 -5.22
N LYS A 173 4.97 12.37 -4.67
CA LYS A 173 5.21 13.54 -3.81
C LYS A 173 5.93 13.22 -2.48
N TYR A 174 6.06 11.94 -2.13
CA TYR A 174 6.77 11.45 -0.94
C TYR A 174 8.15 10.90 -1.29
N HIS A 175 8.62 11.13 -2.53
CA HIS A 175 9.90 10.64 -3.05
C HIS A 175 10.04 9.11 -3.07
N ARG A 176 8.91 8.38 -3.14
CA ARG A 176 8.92 6.93 -3.37
C ARG A 176 8.97 6.64 -4.86
N LEU A 177 9.79 5.67 -5.26
CA LEU A 177 9.86 5.18 -6.64
C LEU A 177 8.53 4.53 -7.01
N LEU A 178 7.98 4.89 -8.16
CA LEU A 178 6.75 4.30 -8.70
C LEU A 178 7.11 3.18 -9.67
N ALA A 179 6.66 1.95 -9.36
CA ALA A 179 6.96 0.80 -10.19
C ALA A 179 5.90 -0.31 -10.16
N TRP A 180 5.80 -1.01 -11.29
CA TRP A 180 5.29 -2.37 -11.36
C TRP A 180 6.36 -3.34 -10.88
N VAL A 181 5.98 -4.30 -10.04
CA VAL A 181 6.94 -5.24 -9.45
C VAL A 181 6.72 -6.63 -10.03
N TRP A 182 7.77 -7.18 -10.62
CA TRP A 182 7.79 -8.51 -11.18
C TRP A 182 8.62 -9.43 -10.31
N VAL A 183 8.12 -10.63 -10.03
CA VAL A 183 8.83 -11.72 -9.34
C VAL A 183 8.87 -12.88 -10.32
N GLY A 184 10.00 -13.08 -10.99
CA GLY A 184 10.06 -13.88 -12.21
C GLY A 184 9.08 -13.32 -13.26
N ASP A 185 8.16 -14.16 -13.75
CA ASP A 185 7.17 -13.79 -14.78
C ASP A 185 5.83 -13.33 -14.19
N LYS A 186 5.70 -13.29 -12.86
CA LYS A 186 4.48 -12.90 -12.15
C LYS A 186 4.49 -11.41 -11.83
N LEU A 187 3.40 -10.72 -12.15
CA LEU A 187 3.17 -9.36 -11.72
C LEU A 187 2.67 -9.38 -10.27
N LEU A 188 3.49 -8.92 -9.33
CA LEU A 188 3.20 -8.99 -7.90
C LEU A 188 1.84 -8.38 -7.55
N GLN A 189 1.56 -7.19 -8.07
CA GLN A 189 0.29 -6.50 -7.84
C GLN A 189 -0.93 -7.35 -8.24
N GLU A 190 -0.84 -8.11 -9.34
CA GLU A 190 -1.92 -9.00 -9.77
C GLU A 190 -2.12 -10.14 -8.78
N GLU A 191 -1.03 -10.77 -8.30
CA GLU A 191 -1.09 -11.88 -7.36
C GLU A 191 -1.66 -11.43 -6.01
N VAL A 192 -1.26 -10.25 -5.50
CA VAL A 192 -1.81 -9.65 -4.27
C VAL A 192 -3.30 -9.33 -4.44
N THR A 193 -3.70 -8.84 -5.62
CA THR A 193 -5.11 -8.53 -5.91
C THR A 193 -5.95 -9.80 -6.02
N LYS A 194 -5.47 -10.86 -6.69
CA LYS A 194 -6.15 -12.17 -6.77
C LYS A 194 -6.34 -12.82 -5.40
N ALA A 195 -5.40 -12.59 -4.48
CA ALA A 195 -5.52 -13.04 -3.09
C ALA A 195 -6.60 -12.28 -2.30
N GLY A 196 -7.19 -11.21 -2.86
CA GLY A 196 -8.19 -10.38 -2.21
C GLY A 196 -7.60 -9.50 -1.12
N LEU A 197 -6.39 -8.99 -1.33
CA LEU A 197 -5.63 -8.20 -0.34
C LEU A 197 -5.42 -6.73 -0.77
N VAL A 198 -6.04 -6.32 -1.89
CA VAL A 198 -6.10 -4.93 -2.36
C VAL A 198 -7.50 -4.40 -2.09
N GLU A 199 -7.61 -3.24 -1.43
CA GLU A 199 -8.89 -2.63 -1.06
C GLU A 199 -9.38 -1.62 -2.10
N ASP A 200 -8.49 -0.84 -2.70
CA ASP A 200 -8.81 0.17 -3.70
C ASP A 200 -7.69 0.31 -4.74
N PHE A 201 -7.93 1.14 -5.76
CA PHE A 201 -6.93 1.50 -6.76
C PHE A 201 -6.39 2.90 -6.51
N TYR A 202 -5.08 3.00 -6.32
CA TYR A 202 -4.40 4.27 -6.14
C TYR A 202 -3.81 4.74 -7.47
N ASP A 203 -4.44 5.75 -8.07
CA ASP A 203 -4.17 6.22 -9.42
C ASP A 203 -3.35 7.54 -9.42
N TYR A 204 -2.16 7.55 -10.03
CA TYR A 204 -1.41 8.78 -10.34
C TYR A 204 -1.32 9.06 -11.86
N GLY A 205 -2.09 8.37 -12.70
CA GLY A 205 -2.17 8.52 -14.15
C GLY A 205 -2.43 7.19 -14.87
N ASP A 206 -2.44 7.22 -16.20
CA ASP A 206 -2.67 6.02 -17.01
C ASP A 206 -1.46 5.06 -16.96
N TYR A 207 -1.70 3.81 -16.56
CA TYR A 207 -0.66 2.80 -16.46
C TYR A 207 -0.90 1.56 -17.34
N LYS A 208 0.19 0.88 -17.68
CA LYS A 208 0.23 -0.23 -18.64
C LYS A 208 -0.61 -1.45 -18.25
N TYR A 209 -0.79 -1.73 -16.95
CA TYR A 209 -1.37 -2.98 -16.45
C TYR A 209 -2.68 -2.83 -15.70
N GLU A 210 -3.31 -1.66 -15.70
CA GLU A 210 -4.55 -1.42 -14.94
C GLU A 210 -5.64 -2.45 -15.24
N GLY A 211 -5.89 -2.73 -16.53
CA GLY A 211 -6.91 -3.71 -16.93
C GLY A 211 -6.69 -5.08 -16.29
N ARG A 212 -5.43 -5.55 -16.27
CA ARG A 212 -5.06 -6.83 -15.64
C ARG A 212 -5.35 -6.84 -14.14
N ILE A 213 -5.10 -5.73 -13.46
CA ILE A 213 -5.36 -5.60 -12.02
C ILE A 213 -6.87 -5.49 -11.74
N ARG A 214 -7.62 -4.75 -12.56
CA ARG A 214 -9.09 -4.66 -12.44
C ARG A 214 -9.75 -6.03 -12.63
N ASP A 215 -9.30 -6.81 -13.60
CA ASP A 215 -9.77 -8.17 -13.84
C ASP A 215 -9.46 -9.10 -12.66
N ALA A 216 -8.25 -9.00 -12.10
CA ALA A 216 -7.85 -9.73 -10.90
C ALA A 216 -8.73 -9.38 -9.69
N MET A 217 -9.07 -8.11 -9.49
CA MET A 217 -9.96 -7.71 -8.38
C MET A 217 -11.38 -8.24 -8.59
N ALA A 218 -11.88 -8.20 -9.84
CA ALA A 218 -13.18 -8.78 -10.16
C ALA A 218 -13.21 -10.29 -9.90
N GLU A 219 -12.13 -11.01 -10.22
CA GLU A 219 -11.96 -12.43 -9.90
C GLU A 219 -11.96 -12.67 -8.38
N ALA A 220 -11.15 -11.93 -7.61
CA ALA A 220 -11.08 -12.06 -6.16
C ALA A 220 -12.45 -11.84 -5.50
N LYS A 221 -13.21 -10.83 -5.96
CA LYS A 221 -14.57 -10.54 -5.50
C LYS A 221 -15.55 -11.68 -5.82
N ARG A 222 -15.53 -12.22 -7.06
CA ARG A 222 -16.39 -13.36 -7.45
C ARG A 222 -16.12 -14.61 -6.60
N ASN A 223 -14.86 -14.84 -6.27
CA ASN A 223 -14.43 -16.02 -5.52
C ASN A 223 -14.50 -15.83 -4.00
N GLY A 224 -14.81 -14.62 -3.52
CA GLY A 224 -14.79 -14.29 -2.10
C GLY A 224 -13.40 -14.45 -1.46
N ALA A 225 -12.34 -14.14 -2.20
CA ALA A 225 -10.96 -14.27 -1.74
C ALA A 225 -10.61 -13.15 -0.74
N GLY A 226 -9.76 -13.47 0.24
CA GLY A 226 -9.22 -12.50 1.20
C GLY A 226 -10.31 -11.68 1.89
N MET A 227 -10.21 -10.36 1.78
CA MET A 227 -11.16 -9.41 2.38
C MET A 227 -12.55 -9.41 1.73
N TYR A 228 -12.74 -10.13 0.61
CA TYR A 228 -14.02 -10.20 -0.09
C TYR A 228 -14.87 -11.41 0.32
N GLY A 229 -14.42 -12.21 1.29
CA GLY A 229 -15.17 -13.34 1.83
C GLY A 229 -16.46 -12.93 2.57
N ARG A 230 -17.42 -13.86 2.69
CA ARG A 230 -18.71 -13.58 3.34
C ARG A 230 -18.59 -13.25 4.84
N SER A 231 -17.46 -13.55 5.49
CA SER A 231 -17.20 -13.25 6.90
C SER A 231 -16.64 -11.84 7.15
N SER A 232 -16.03 -11.20 6.15
CA SER A 232 -15.48 -9.83 6.28
C SER A 232 -16.52 -8.74 6.01
N ALA A 233 -17.61 -9.06 5.30
CA ALA A 233 -18.73 -8.16 5.06
C ALA A 233 -19.59 -7.89 6.32
N GLN A 234 -19.42 -8.68 7.38
CA GLN A 234 -20.06 -8.45 8.68
C GLN A 234 -19.03 -7.84 9.64
N LYS A 235 -18.93 -6.50 9.64
CA LYS A 235 -18.39 -5.81 10.81
C LYS A 235 -19.23 -6.21 12.03
N PRO A 236 -18.63 -6.63 13.16
CA PRO A 236 -19.37 -6.72 14.40
C PRO A 236 -19.75 -5.29 14.79
N ASP A 237 -21.03 -4.98 14.67
CA ASP A 237 -21.63 -3.79 15.26
C ASP A 237 -21.42 -3.89 16.78
N SER A 238 -20.46 -3.11 17.28
CA SER A 238 -20.13 -3.00 18.70
C SER A 238 -21.18 -2.15 19.43
N SER A 239 -22.46 -2.50 19.28
CA SER A 239 -23.57 -1.85 19.97
C SER A 239 -24.61 -2.84 20.47
N ARG A 240 -24.20 -4.05 20.88
CA ARG A 240 -25.14 -4.92 21.62
C ARG A 240 -24.53 -5.94 22.57
N GLN A 241 -23.61 -5.54 23.44
CA GLN A 241 -23.38 -6.27 24.69
C GLN A 241 -23.11 -5.29 25.84
N GLN A 242 -24.18 -4.66 26.31
CA GLN A 242 -24.24 -4.15 27.68
C GLN A 242 -25.65 -4.34 28.22
N GLN A 243 -26.03 -5.60 28.43
CA GLN A 243 -27.10 -5.99 29.35
C GLN A 243 -27.03 -7.50 29.53
N THR A 244 -26.28 -7.93 30.56
CA THR A 244 -26.55 -9.10 31.42
C THR A 244 -25.31 -9.36 32.28
N ALA A 245 -25.10 -8.54 33.30
CA ALA A 245 -24.24 -8.89 34.43
C ALA A 245 -24.61 -8.02 35.63
N GLU A 246 -25.71 -8.34 36.28
CA GLU A 246 -25.96 -8.01 37.69
C GLU A 246 -27.22 -8.75 38.13
N GLU A 247 -27.04 -9.91 38.75
CA GLU A 247 -27.70 -10.31 40.01
C GLU A 247 -27.42 -11.79 40.27
N LYS A 248 -26.37 -12.06 41.05
CA LYS A 248 -26.38 -13.07 42.13
C LYS A 248 -25.01 -13.12 42.80
N THR A 249 -24.90 -12.39 43.91
CA THR A 249 -23.92 -12.65 44.96
C THR A 249 -24.66 -12.66 46.27
N GLU A 250 -24.89 -13.85 46.85
CA GLU A 250 -24.71 -14.06 48.29
C GLU A 250 -24.58 -15.56 48.64
N SER A 251 -23.32 -15.96 48.85
CA SER A 251 -22.77 -16.80 49.93
C SER A 251 -23.60 -17.94 50.55
N LYS A 252 -23.07 -19.18 50.47
CA LYS A 252 -22.64 -19.91 51.69
C LYS A 252 -21.60 -21.01 51.42
N LYS A 253 -20.46 -20.83 52.10
CA LYS A 253 -19.31 -21.69 52.41
C LYS A 253 -19.72 -23.10 52.92
N THR A 254 -18.94 -24.15 52.61
CA THR A 254 -18.18 -25.03 53.55
C THR A 254 -17.45 -26.17 52.80
N THR A 255 -16.13 -26.28 52.97
CA THR A 255 -15.25 -27.43 52.63
C THR A 255 -15.13 -28.38 53.85
N PRO A 256 -14.71 -29.66 53.78
CA PRO A 256 -13.37 -30.08 53.31
C PRO A 256 -13.31 -31.42 52.51
N ALA A 257 -12.12 -31.65 51.92
CA ALA A 257 -11.64 -32.81 51.14
C ALA A 257 -11.50 -34.13 51.97
N PRO A 258 -10.76 -35.20 51.54
CA PRO A 258 -10.27 -35.65 50.21
C PRO A 258 -10.54 -37.16 49.95
N ASN A 259 -10.27 -37.67 48.73
CA ASN A 259 -9.47 -38.90 48.50
C ASN A 259 -9.44 -39.32 47.00
N SER A 260 -8.22 -39.52 46.50
CA SER A 260 -7.83 -40.36 45.35
C SER A 260 -7.97 -41.86 45.74
N PRO A 261 -7.72 -42.89 44.89
CA PRO A 261 -7.13 -42.90 43.54
C PRO A 261 -7.79 -43.87 42.52
N ALA A 262 -7.23 -43.93 41.29
CA ALA A 262 -7.04 -45.13 40.44
C ALA A 262 -8.30 -45.91 39.99
N GLN A 263 -8.40 -46.59 38.86
CA GLN A 263 -7.49 -47.02 37.80
C GLN A 263 -8.37 -47.49 36.61
N GLU A 264 -7.75 -47.54 35.44
CA GLU A 264 -7.96 -48.48 34.31
C GLU A 264 -9.24 -49.32 34.26
N ASN A 265 -9.90 -49.32 33.08
CA ASN A 265 -10.06 -50.55 32.31
C ASN A 265 -10.53 -50.30 30.87
N GLU A 266 -10.08 -51.24 30.06
CA GLU A 266 -10.01 -51.31 28.61
C GLU A 266 -11.34 -51.57 27.89
N ALA A 267 -11.22 -51.55 26.56
CA ALA A 267 -11.87 -52.44 25.59
C ALA A 267 -13.15 -51.97 24.89
N GLN A 268 -12.94 -51.58 23.63
CA GLN A 268 -13.57 -52.14 22.41
C GLN A 268 -15.10 -52.25 22.34
N HIS A 269 -15.69 -51.45 21.44
CA HIS A 269 -16.80 -51.85 20.57
C HIS A 269 -16.79 -50.89 19.37
N ASP A 270 -16.20 -51.29 18.24
CA ASP A 270 -16.80 -51.86 17.03
C ASP A 270 -17.80 -50.97 16.26
N ASP A 271 -17.56 -51.01 14.95
CA ASP A 271 -18.42 -50.76 13.80
C ASP A 271 -18.91 -49.36 13.36
N GLN A 272 -18.42 -49.03 12.16
CA GLN A 272 -19.13 -48.54 10.96
C GLN A 272 -20.22 -47.47 11.10
N GLN A 273 -20.01 -46.33 10.42
CA GLN A 273 -20.79 -46.03 9.21
C GLN A 273 -20.08 -44.95 8.37
N LYS A 274 -19.74 -45.31 7.14
CA LYS A 274 -19.29 -44.43 6.05
C LYS A 274 -20.47 -44.28 5.09
N GLN A 275 -20.63 -43.06 4.56
CA GLN A 275 -21.31 -42.70 3.29
C GLN A 275 -22.84 -42.86 3.17
N HIS A 276 -23.49 -41.71 2.95
CA HIS A 276 -24.57 -41.43 1.98
C HIS A 276 -24.69 -39.89 1.94
N ASP A 277 -24.95 -39.17 0.85
CA ASP A 277 -24.75 -39.38 -0.58
C ASP A 277 -24.86 -38.01 -1.26
N ALA A 278 -24.18 -37.87 -2.39
CA ALA A 278 -24.23 -36.72 -3.27
C ALA A 278 -25.46 -36.81 -4.18
N GLU A 279 -26.45 -35.94 -3.99
CA GLU A 279 -27.49 -35.70 -5.00
C GLU A 279 -28.11 -34.30 -4.84
N SER A 280 -27.47 -33.27 -5.40
CA SER A 280 -28.10 -31.95 -5.58
C SER A 280 -27.32 -31.12 -6.62
N ASP A 281 -27.20 -31.59 -7.87
CA ASP A 281 -26.72 -30.71 -8.95
C ASP A 281 -27.18 -31.12 -10.36
N LYS A 282 -28.49 -31.34 -10.56
CA LYS A 282 -29.07 -31.50 -11.91
C LYS A 282 -30.32 -30.68 -12.21
N THR A 283 -30.84 -29.94 -11.23
CA THR A 283 -32.06 -29.13 -11.41
C THR A 283 -31.80 -27.73 -11.98
N ASN A 284 -30.57 -27.23 -11.93
CA ASN A 284 -30.26 -25.87 -12.40
C ASN A 284 -29.93 -25.77 -13.90
N SER A 285 -29.57 -26.88 -14.58
CA SER A 285 -29.20 -26.83 -16.00
C SER A 285 -30.39 -26.63 -16.94
N PHE A 286 -31.58 -27.17 -16.61
CA PHE A 286 -32.78 -27.03 -17.44
C PHE A 286 -33.44 -25.64 -17.34
N LEU A 287 -33.28 -24.94 -16.21
CA LEU A 287 -33.89 -23.63 -16.00
C LEU A 287 -33.20 -22.53 -16.83
N TYR A 288 -31.87 -22.58 -16.97
CA TYR A 288 -31.13 -21.60 -17.78
C TYR A 288 -31.36 -21.78 -19.29
N LEU A 289 -31.62 -23.01 -19.75
CA LEU A 289 -31.97 -23.29 -21.15
C LEU A 289 -33.34 -22.71 -21.54
N LEU A 290 -34.32 -22.74 -20.62
CA LEU A 290 -35.64 -22.16 -20.86
C LEU A 290 -35.63 -20.62 -20.82
N ILE A 291 -34.84 -20.01 -19.92
CA ILE A 291 -34.71 -18.55 -19.86
C ILE A 291 -34.00 -17.99 -21.10
N GLY A 292 -32.98 -18.70 -21.61
CA GLY A 292 -32.27 -18.30 -22.83
C GLY A 292 -33.14 -18.29 -24.08
N ALA A 293 -34.05 -19.25 -24.24
CA ALA A 293 -34.94 -19.32 -25.39
C ALA A 293 -35.98 -18.18 -25.42
N VAL A 294 -36.48 -17.75 -24.26
CA VAL A 294 -37.43 -16.64 -24.14
C VAL A 294 -36.76 -15.30 -24.44
N ALA A 295 -35.52 -15.09 -24.00
CA ALA A 295 -34.78 -13.85 -24.27
C ALA A 295 -34.50 -13.64 -25.76
N ILE A 296 -34.19 -14.71 -26.52
CA ILE A 296 -33.95 -14.62 -27.96
C ILE A 296 -35.22 -14.25 -28.73
N ILE A 297 -36.38 -14.78 -28.33
CA ILE A 297 -37.67 -14.45 -28.96
C ILE A 297 -38.05 -12.98 -28.71
N ILE A 298 -37.81 -12.45 -27.51
CA ILE A 298 -38.10 -11.05 -27.18
C ILE A 298 -37.19 -10.10 -27.97
N ILE A 299 -35.89 -10.41 -28.09
CA ILE A 299 -34.95 -9.60 -28.88
C ILE A 299 -35.37 -9.61 -30.37
N TYR A 300 -35.76 -10.76 -30.90
CA TYR A 300 -36.20 -10.87 -32.30
C TYR A 300 -37.51 -10.11 -32.57
N ALA A 301 -38.42 -10.06 -31.59
CA ALA A 301 -39.67 -9.29 -31.69
C ALA A 301 -39.45 -7.77 -31.64
N PHE A 302 -38.45 -7.29 -30.89
CA PHE A 302 -38.11 -5.86 -30.83
C PHE A 302 -37.31 -5.38 -32.05
N ALA A 303 -36.49 -6.24 -32.66
CA ALA A 303 -35.73 -5.89 -33.86
C ALA A 303 -36.58 -5.81 -35.15
N ARG A 304 -37.84 -6.24 -35.11
CA ARG A 304 -38.74 -6.32 -36.27
C ARG A 304 -39.82 -5.23 -36.29
N LYS A 305 -39.72 -4.23 -35.42
CA LYS A 305 -40.67 -3.12 -35.27
C LYS A 305 -40.05 -1.80 -35.68
#